data_AF-A0A7J3BFN9-F1
#
_entry.id   AF-A0A7J3BFN9-F1
#
_cell.length_a   1.000
_cell.length_b   1.000
_cell.length_c   1.000
_cell.angle_alpha   90.00
_cell.angle_beta   90.00
_cell.angle_gamma   90.00
#
_symmetry.space_group_name_H-M   'P 1'
#
loop_
_entity.id
_entity.type
_entity.pdbx_description
1 polymer ?
#
loop_
_entity_poly.entity_id
_entity_poly.type
_entity_poly.pdbx_seq_one_letter_code
_entity_poly.pdbx_strand_id
1 'polypeptide(L)'
;MSKWRLLNLGSCDGYTIQGVYEAIASSVGRGLTPNTVVFCYPSHPYVCVGVHQVVELEVDVEYCTSRNIPIIRRQVGGGTVYLDEWQQFYHIIIRDEDPLAKLNIEDFFRELLKPVVKFYRSYGLPATYKPVNDVVINGRKASGNGAAKLHNSMVLIGNVIMDFNAEEASKVLRVPDVKLRDKLARSMKEWVTSLKNELGYIPSREEVVKKLKETFESELNVDLVESYLTPEELSELNTVKQYMSSREWLYGDLLGKEYLMMRYVPGQRVVKIREGHYIAYVDYRSSKTIRLIVELEGGRLRNIVISGDFFIQPTNSLPIIEKEIIGYELKELLSSKRSLISEVFGRYVFKSSGISPEDIVNALNKVVETLNTYGVYI
;
A
#
# COMPACT_ATOMS: atom_id res chain seq x y z
N MET A 1 8.41 -29.58 -14.80
CA MET A 1 8.18 -28.19 -14.39
C MET A 1 6.88 -27.72 -15.02
N SER A 2 6.01 -27.06 -14.27
CA SER A 2 4.82 -26.40 -14.85
C SER A 2 5.28 -25.18 -15.65
N LYS A 3 4.52 -24.83 -16.71
CA LYS A 3 4.84 -23.67 -17.54
C LYS A 3 4.09 -22.46 -17.02
N TRP A 4 4.84 -21.40 -16.70
CA TRP A 4 4.31 -20.10 -16.34
C TRP A 4 4.65 -19.11 -17.44
N ARG A 5 3.82 -18.08 -17.58
CA ARG A 5 4.02 -17.03 -18.56
C ARG A 5 4.95 -15.96 -17.98
N LEU A 6 5.91 -15.48 -18.77
CA LEU A 6 6.76 -14.35 -18.41
C LEU A 6 6.47 -13.17 -19.35
N LEU A 7 6.13 -12.02 -18.77
CA LEU A 7 5.95 -10.76 -19.49
C LEU A 7 7.06 -9.79 -19.08
N ASN A 8 7.97 -9.47 -19.98
CA ASN A 8 8.94 -8.40 -19.76
C ASN A 8 8.46 -7.12 -20.46
N LEU A 9 7.84 -6.22 -19.71
CA LEU A 9 7.24 -4.99 -20.26
C LEU A 9 8.26 -3.85 -20.39
N GLY A 10 9.46 -4.01 -19.81
CA GLY A 10 10.46 -2.95 -19.80
C GLY A 10 10.01 -1.73 -19.01
N SER A 11 10.16 -0.54 -19.61
CA SER A 11 9.85 0.73 -18.98
C SER A 11 8.37 1.06 -19.10
N CYS A 12 7.72 1.35 -17.98
CA CYS A 12 6.28 1.59 -17.90
C CYS A 12 5.97 2.87 -17.12
N ASP A 13 4.86 3.53 -17.44
CA ASP A 13 4.31 4.57 -16.57
C ASP A 13 3.77 3.96 -15.25
N GLY A 14 3.64 4.78 -14.20
CA GLY A 14 3.22 4.31 -12.89
C GLY A 14 1.82 3.67 -12.86
N TYR A 15 0.88 4.11 -13.72
CA TYR A 15 -0.46 3.50 -13.81
C TYR A 15 -0.39 2.13 -14.47
N THR A 16 0.46 1.95 -15.48
CA THR A 16 0.72 0.65 -16.09
C THR A 16 1.29 -0.32 -15.06
N ILE A 17 2.32 0.07 -14.30
CA ILE A 17 2.92 -0.78 -13.26
C ILE A 17 1.88 -1.17 -12.20
N GLN A 18 1.10 -0.20 -11.74
CA GLN A 18 0.15 -0.42 -10.64
C GLN A 18 -1.20 -0.98 -11.10
N GLY A 19 -1.44 -1.15 -12.41
CA GLY A 19 -2.68 -1.71 -12.97
C GLY A 19 -2.52 -3.05 -13.69
N VAL A 20 -1.32 -3.34 -14.23
CA VAL A 20 -1.13 -4.53 -15.09
C VAL A 20 -1.37 -5.86 -14.39
N TYR A 21 -1.07 -5.94 -13.10
CA TYR A 21 -1.30 -7.16 -12.32
C TYR A 21 -2.80 -7.46 -12.14
N GLU A 22 -3.68 -6.44 -12.12
CA GLU A 22 -5.13 -6.61 -12.00
C GLU A 22 -5.72 -7.10 -13.32
N ALA A 23 -5.32 -6.46 -14.43
CA ALA A 23 -5.72 -6.87 -15.77
C ALA A 23 -5.36 -8.33 -16.07
N ILE A 24 -4.14 -8.73 -15.69
CA ILE A 24 -3.69 -10.13 -15.83
C ILE A 24 -4.45 -11.05 -14.85
N ALA A 25 -4.70 -10.62 -13.61
CA ALA A 25 -5.45 -11.42 -12.63
C ALA A 25 -6.84 -11.81 -13.12
N SER A 26 -7.53 -10.94 -13.87
CA SER A 26 -8.81 -11.27 -14.51
C SER A 26 -8.70 -12.46 -15.47
N SER A 27 -7.69 -12.45 -16.35
CA SER A 27 -7.48 -13.52 -17.33
C SER A 27 -6.97 -14.81 -16.69
N VAL A 28 -6.02 -14.71 -15.75
CA VAL A 28 -5.47 -15.85 -15.01
C VAL A 28 -6.56 -16.52 -14.17
N GLY A 29 -7.36 -15.74 -13.45
CA GLY A 29 -8.45 -16.23 -12.61
C GLY A 29 -9.57 -16.93 -13.37
N ARG A 30 -9.80 -16.54 -14.62
CA ARG A 30 -10.72 -17.22 -15.55
C ARG A 30 -10.09 -18.45 -16.23
N GLY A 31 -8.80 -18.70 -16.01
CA GLY A 31 -8.05 -19.78 -16.65
C GLY A 31 -7.76 -19.55 -18.13
N LEU A 32 -7.85 -18.32 -18.62
CA LEU A 32 -7.57 -17.98 -20.03
C LEU A 32 -6.08 -17.90 -20.31
N THR A 33 -5.30 -17.49 -19.31
CA THR A 33 -3.84 -17.43 -19.38
C THR A 33 -3.21 -18.19 -18.20
N PRO A 34 -1.99 -18.75 -18.34
CA PRO A 34 -1.29 -19.41 -17.24
C PRO A 34 -0.92 -18.42 -16.12
N ASN A 35 -0.56 -18.94 -14.95
CA ASN A 35 0.12 -18.14 -13.92
C ASN A 35 1.26 -17.32 -14.55
N THR A 36 1.35 -16.06 -14.17
CA THR A 36 2.16 -15.08 -14.89
C THR A 36 3.14 -14.38 -13.96
N VAL A 37 4.39 -14.27 -14.39
CA VAL A 37 5.40 -13.37 -13.82
C VAL A 37 5.53 -12.17 -14.75
N VAL A 38 5.55 -10.96 -14.20
CA VAL A 38 5.75 -9.72 -14.96
C VAL A 38 7.01 -9.04 -14.46
N PHE A 39 7.89 -8.59 -15.36
CA PHE A 39 8.99 -7.68 -15.06
C PHE A 39 8.75 -6.33 -15.73
N CYS A 40 8.93 -5.25 -14.96
CA CYS A 40 8.84 -3.88 -15.46
C CYS A 40 9.59 -2.92 -14.53
N TYR A 41 9.77 -1.66 -14.95
CA TYR A 41 10.34 -0.61 -14.10
C TYR A 41 9.76 0.76 -14.46
N PRO A 42 9.76 1.73 -13.54
CA PRO A 42 9.22 3.07 -13.80
C PRO A 42 9.99 3.77 -14.93
N SER A 43 9.24 4.35 -15.86
CA SER A 43 9.76 5.27 -16.89
C SER A 43 10.11 6.63 -16.32
N HIS A 44 9.39 7.06 -15.29
CA HIS A 44 9.57 8.32 -14.58
C HIS A 44 9.17 8.14 -13.11
N PRO A 45 9.69 8.98 -12.19
CA PRO A 45 9.32 8.89 -10.79
C PRO A 45 7.84 9.16 -10.52
N TYR A 46 7.29 8.48 -9.51
CA TYR A 46 5.94 8.70 -9.01
C TYR A 46 5.83 8.38 -7.51
N VAL A 47 4.80 8.91 -6.88
CA VAL A 47 4.42 8.57 -5.50
C VAL A 47 3.30 7.55 -5.56
N CYS A 48 3.46 6.45 -4.84
CA CYS A 48 2.45 5.40 -4.75
C CYS A 48 1.84 5.33 -3.35
N VAL A 49 0.58 5.71 -3.25
CA VAL A 49 -0.20 5.75 -2.00
C VAL A 49 -0.93 4.42 -1.79
N GLY A 50 -0.96 3.93 -0.56
CA GLY A 50 -1.67 2.70 -0.20
C GLY A 50 -3.19 2.85 -0.34
N VAL A 51 -3.89 1.75 -0.63
CA VAL A 51 -5.33 1.77 -0.96
C VAL A 51 -6.21 2.43 0.12
N HIS A 52 -5.85 2.32 1.41
CA HIS A 52 -6.61 2.89 2.54
C HIS A 52 -6.01 4.19 3.11
N GLN A 53 -5.02 4.80 2.46
CA GLN A 53 -4.41 6.03 2.96
C GLN A 53 -5.11 7.28 2.41
N VAL A 54 -5.15 8.37 3.18
CA VAL A 54 -5.60 9.68 2.68
C VAL A 54 -4.41 10.40 2.06
N VAL A 55 -4.50 10.79 0.78
CA VAL A 55 -3.38 11.38 0.03
C VAL A 55 -2.81 12.59 0.77
N GLU A 56 -3.69 13.48 1.21
CA GLU A 56 -3.36 14.72 1.88
C GLU A 56 -2.70 14.50 3.24
N LEU A 57 -2.82 13.33 3.87
CA LEU A 57 -2.15 13.03 5.14
C LEU A 57 -0.76 12.41 4.95
N GLU A 58 -0.46 11.93 3.75
CA GLU A 58 0.76 11.17 3.45
C GLU A 58 1.70 11.89 2.48
N VAL A 59 1.17 12.67 1.55
CA VAL A 59 1.90 13.24 0.42
C VAL A 59 1.89 14.76 0.48
N ASP A 60 3.04 15.37 0.21
CA ASP A 60 3.17 16.79 -0.09
C ASP A 60 2.68 17.00 -1.53
N VAL A 61 1.37 17.26 -1.68
CA VAL A 61 0.69 17.33 -2.98
C VAL A 61 1.20 18.52 -3.79
N GLU A 62 1.46 19.64 -3.14
CA GLU A 62 2.04 20.84 -3.75
C GLU A 62 3.43 20.56 -4.31
N TYR A 63 4.30 19.91 -3.53
CA TYR A 63 5.63 19.51 -4.00
C TYR A 63 5.54 18.60 -5.22
N CYS A 64 4.76 17.52 -5.14
CA CYS A 64 4.58 16.58 -6.24
C CYS A 64 4.07 17.26 -7.51
N THR A 65 3.06 18.13 -7.38
CA THR A 65 2.50 18.90 -8.50
C THR A 65 3.55 19.82 -9.13
N SER A 66 4.31 20.56 -8.31
CA SER A 66 5.36 21.48 -8.81
C SER A 66 6.51 20.78 -9.53
N ARG A 67 6.71 19.48 -9.26
CA ARG A 67 7.76 18.64 -9.84
C ARG A 67 7.26 17.70 -10.94
N ASN A 68 5.97 17.75 -11.30
CA ASN A 68 5.33 16.79 -12.20
C ASN A 68 5.55 15.33 -11.78
N ILE A 69 5.53 15.05 -10.48
CA ILE A 69 5.60 13.69 -9.92
C ILE A 69 4.15 13.21 -9.75
N PRO A 70 3.68 12.20 -10.50
CA PRO A 70 2.32 11.69 -10.37
C PRO A 70 2.08 11.07 -8.99
N ILE A 71 0.87 11.24 -8.45
CA ILE A 71 0.41 10.56 -7.24
C ILE A 71 -0.58 9.49 -7.67
N ILE A 72 -0.27 8.23 -7.37
CA ILE A 72 -1.02 7.07 -7.83
C ILE A 72 -1.42 6.23 -6.62
N ARG A 73 -2.71 5.93 -6.47
CA ARG A 73 -3.19 4.97 -5.48
C ARG A 73 -3.13 3.56 -6.06
N ARG A 74 -2.53 2.61 -5.35
CA ARG A 74 -2.52 1.19 -5.74
C ARG A 74 -3.62 0.41 -5.04
N GLN A 75 -3.95 -0.78 -5.54
CA GLN A 75 -4.99 -1.65 -4.95
C GLN A 75 -4.54 -2.43 -3.70
N VAL A 76 -3.23 -2.58 -3.50
CA VAL A 76 -2.69 -3.31 -2.35
C VAL A 76 -2.44 -2.38 -1.15
N GLY A 77 -2.48 -2.95 0.05
CA GLY A 77 -2.21 -2.22 1.29
C GLY A 77 -0.76 -1.77 1.46
N GLY A 78 -0.43 -1.31 2.67
CA GLY A 78 0.89 -0.78 3.03
C GLY A 78 1.01 0.73 2.86
N GLY A 79 2.14 1.29 3.28
CA GLY A 79 2.36 2.74 3.31
C GLY A 79 2.64 3.38 1.94
N THR A 80 2.79 4.70 1.96
CA THR A 80 3.14 5.51 0.79
C THR A 80 4.62 5.37 0.48
N VAL A 81 4.96 5.23 -0.80
CA VAL A 81 6.34 5.04 -1.27
C VAL A 81 6.65 5.94 -2.45
N TYR A 82 7.91 6.37 -2.55
CA TYR A 82 8.48 7.00 -3.74
C TYR A 82 9.11 5.92 -4.61
N LEU A 83 8.83 5.94 -5.91
CA LEU A 83 9.30 4.94 -6.87
C LEU A 83 9.86 5.64 -8.11
N ASP A 84 11.06 5.25 -8.52
CA ASP A 84 11.80 5.81 -9.65
C ASP A 84 12.35 4.69 -10.57
N GLU A 85 13.12 5.05 -11.59
CA GLU A 85 13.65 4.11 -12.59
C GLU A 85 14.59 3.03 -12.00
N TRP A 86 15.05 3.20 -10.76
CA TRP A 86 15.91 2.26 -10.06
C TRP A 86 15.15 1.18 -9.28
N GLN A 87 13.83 1.13 -9.46
CA GLN A 87 12.98 0.08 -8.93
C GLN A 87 12.68 -0.95 -10.04
N GLN A 88 13.31 -2.13 -9.95
CA GLN A 88 12.98 -3.24 -10.85
C GLN A 88 11.84 -4.05 -10.24
N PHE A 89 10.63 -3.91 -10.79
CA PHE A 89 9.47 -4.65 -10.31
C PHE A 89 9.43 -6.08 -10.81
N TYR A 90 8.86 -6.94 -9.97
CA TYR A 90 8.28 -8.21 -10.36
C TYR A 90 6.85 -8.31 -9.83
N HIS A 91 5.95 -8.88 -10.64
CA HIS A 91 4.61 -9.24 -10.21
C HIS A 91 4.41 -10.73 -10.43
N ILE A 92 3.75 -11.40 -9.49
CA ILE A 92 3.42 -12.82 -9.58
C ILE A 92 1.91 -12.95 -9.46
N ILE A 93 1.26 -13.45 -10.50
CA ILE A 93 -0.19 -13.63 -10.57
C ILE A 93 -0.47 -15.12 -10.68
N ILE A 94 -1.10 -15.67 -9.65
CA ILE A 94 -1.36 -17.10 -9.49
C ILE A 94 -2.86 -17.31 -9.37
N ARG A 95 -3.38 -18.24 -10.17
CA ARG A 95 -4.79 -18.64 -10.10
C ARG A 95 -5.12 -19.28 -8.75
N ASP A 96 -6.30 -19.03 -8.17
CA ASP A 96 -6.58 -19.44 -6.79
C ASP A 96 -6.70 -20.96 -6.56
N GLU A 97 -6.86 -21.77 -7.60
CA GLU A 97 -6.80 -23.22 -7.50
C GLU A 97 -5.38 -23.76 -7.34
N ASP A 98 -4.35 -22.98 -7.69
CA ASP A 98 -2.94 -23.34 -7.51
C ASP A 98 -2.61 -23.55 -6.02
N PRO A 99 -1.87 -24.60 -5.64
CA PRO A 99 -1.49 -24.84 -4.25
C PRO A 99 -0.81 -23.65 -3.56
N LEU A 100 0.00 -22.87 -4.28
CA LEU A 100 0.65 -21.68 -3.72
C LEU A 100 -0.38 -20.62 -3.31
N ALA A 101 -1.44 -20.42 -4.09
CA ALA A 101 -2.48 -19.44 -3.79
C ALA A 101 -3.37 -19.83 -2.60
N LYS A 102 -3.33 -21.09 -2.17
CA LYS A 102 -4.09 -21.62 -1.03
C LYS A 102 -3.37 -21.48 0.32
N LEU A 103 -2.10 -21.07 0.30
CA LEU A 103 -1.34 -20.82 1.51
C LEU A 103 -1.95 -19.65 2.30
N ASN A 104 -1.76 -19.68 3.63
CA ASN A 104 -2.00 -18.47 4.41
C ASN A 104 -1.02 -17.36 3.98
N ILE A 105 -1.30 -16.12 4.34
CA ILE A 105 -0.56 -14.97 3.82
C ILE A 105 0.94 -14.99 4.18
N GLU A 106 1.30 -15.49 5.37
CA GLU A 106 2.70 -15.52 5.82
C GLU A 106 3.51 -16.57 5.06
N ASP A 107 2.93 -17.75 4.85
CA ASP A 107 3.55 -18.82 4.08
C ASP A 107 3.59 -18.48 2.59
N PHE A 108 2.56 -17.81 2.07
CA PHE A 108 2.56 -17.27 0.71
C PHE A 108 3.77 -16.35 0.47
N PHE A 109 4.01 -15.37 1.35
CA PHE A 109 5.20 -14.52 1.25
C PHE A 109 6.49 -15.31 1.44
N ARG A 110 6.55 -16.22 2.43
CA ARG A 110 7.73 -17.02 2.70
C ARG A 110 8.16 -17.84 1.48
N GLU A 111 7.22 -18.45 0.77
CA GLU A 111 7.48 -19.24 -0.42
C GLU A 111 7.83 -18.36 -1.63
N LEU A 112 7.04 -17.32 -1.90
CA LEU A 112 7.18 -16.53 -3.12
C LEU A 112 8.34 -15.52 -3.08
N LEU A 113 8.93 -15.27 -1.91
CA LEU A 113 10.12 -14.44 -1.78
C LEU A 113 11.43 -15.23 -1.76
N LYS A 114 11.40 -16.58 -1.79
CA LYS A 114 12.61 -17.40 -1.97
C LYS A 114 13.41 -17.04 -3.25
N PRO A 115 12.77 -16.86 -4.43
CA PRO A 115 13.47 -16.40 -5.63
C PRO A 115 14.26 -15.11 -5.39
N VAL A 116 13.67 -14.15 -4.69
CA VAL A 116 14.22 -12.81 -4.46
C VAL A 116 15.38 -12.86 -3.47
N VAL A 117 15.27 -13.69 -2.42
CA VAL A 117 16.38 -13.98 -1.51
C VAL A 117 17.56 -14.60 -2.27
N LYS A 118 17.29 -15.59 -3.12
CA LYS A 118 18.33 -16.24 -3.94
C LYS A 118 18.94 -15.30 -4.97
N PHE A 119 18.14 -14.41 -5.55
CA PHE A 119 18.60 -13.37 -6.47
C PHE A 119 19.69 -12.51 -5.82
N TYR A 120 19.45 -11.96 -4.63
CA TYR A 120 20.46 -11.17 -3.93
C TYR A 120 21.68 -12.01 -3.52
N ARG A 121 21.47 -13.27 -3.08
CA ARG A 121 22.58 -14.19 -2.78
C ARG A 121 23.44 -14.53 -4.00
N SER A 122 22.87 -14.48 -5.20
CA SER A 122 23.63 -14.68 -6.46
C SER A 122 24.65 -13.57 -6.74
N TYR A 123 24.57 -12.44 -6.02
CA TYR A 123 25.57 -11.37 -6.00
C TYR A 123 26.51 -11.46 -4.79
N GLY A 124 26.46 -12.55 -4.02
CA GLY A 124 27.25 -12.72 -2.79
C GLY A 124 26.70 -11.97 -1.57
N LEU A 125 25.49 -11.41 -1.65
CA LEU A 125 24.89 -10.62 -0.57
C LEU A 125 24.18 -11.54 0.45
N PRO A 126 24.29 -11.29 1.77
CA PRO A 126 23.70 -12.12 2.81
C PRO A 126 22.19 -11.83 2.99
N ALA A 127 21.42 -12.01 1.92
CA ALA A 127 19.99 -11.73 1.94
C ALA A 127 19.18 -12.77 2.73
N THR A 128 18.15 -12.30 3.42
CA THR A 128 17.21 -13.12 4.18
C THR A 128 15.79 -12.58 4.05
N TYR A 129 14.80 -13.48 4.11
CA TYR A 129 13.41 -13.10 4.28
C TYR A 129 13.17 -12.56 5.70
N LYS A 130 12.48 -11.43 5.80
CA LYS A 130 12.02 -10.84 7.06
C LYS A 130 10.50 -10.75 7.02
N PRO A 131 9.79 -11.53 7.85
CA PRO A 131 8.34 -11.45 7.94
C PRO A 131 7.85 -10.02 8.21
N VAL A 132 6.72 -9.61 7.66
CA VAL A 132 5.77 -10.45 6.89
C VAL A 132 6.07 -10.49 5.38
N ASN A 133 6.77 -9.51 4.83
CA ASN A 133 6.77 -9.26 3.39
C ASN A 133 8.03 -8.56 2.87
N ASP A 134 9.14 -8.56 3.62
CA ASP A 134 10.37 -7.89 3.22
C ASP A 134 11.49 -8.89 2.92
N VAL A 135 12.36 -8.53 1.98
CA VAL A 135 13.69 -9.14 1.85
C VAL A 135 14.71 -8.12 2.33
N VAL A 136 15.60 -8.55 3.20
CA VAL A 136 16.62 -7.70 3.83
C VAL A 136 18.02 -8.19 3.53
N ILE A 137 18.97 -7.26 3.49
CA ILE A 137 20.41 -7.49 3.42
C ILE A 137 21.02 -6.78 4.63
N ASN A 138 21.76 -7.50 5.47
CA ASN A 138 22.32 -6.95 6.71
C ASN A 138 21.25 -6.25 7.59
N GLY A 139 20.03 -6.81 7.62
CA GLY A 139 18.89 -6.26 8.36
C GLY A 139 18.18 -5.04 7.72
N ARG A 140 18.72 -4.49 6.63
CA ARG A 140 18.15 -3.36 5.88
C ARG A 140 17.31 -3.85 4.71
N LYS A 141 16.17 -3.21 4.47
CA LYS A 141 15.22 -3.58 3.42
C LYS A 141 15.81 -3.38 2.03
N ALA A 142 15.85 -4.44 1.25
CA ALA A 142 16.26 -4.43 -0.16
C ALA A 142 15.09 -4.71 -1.12
N SER A 143 13.95 -5.16 -0.61
CA SER A 143 12.73 -5.41 -1.39
C SER A 143 11.50 -5.17 -0.53
N GLY A 144 10.52 -4.44 -1.07
CA GLY A 144 9.20 -4.30 -0.46
C GLY A 144 8.16 -5.06 -1.26
N ASN A 145 7.32 -5.84 -0.57
CA ASN A 145 6.33 -6.68 -1.22
C ASN A 145 4.93 -6.40 -0.68
N GLY A 146 3.91 -6.58 -1.52
CA GLY A 146 2.51 -6.55 -1.16
C GLY A 146 1.79 -7.71 -1.81
N ALA A 147 0.63 -8.07 -1.28
CA ALA A 147 -0.20 -9.09 -1.89
C ALA A 147 -1.69 -8.78 -1.73
N ALA A 148 -2.49 -9.21 -2.69
CA ALA A 148 -3.95 -9.10 -2.66
C ALA A 148 -4.59 -10.28 -3.41
N LYS A 149 -5.84 -10.57 -3.07
CA LYS A 149 -6.68 -11.49 -3.85
C LYS A 149 -7.52 -10.66 -4.82
N LEU A 150 -7.34 -10.86 -6.13
CA LEU A 150 -8.04 -10.13 -7.20
C LEU A 150 -8.55 -11.13 -8.23
N HIS A 151 -9.80 -11.02 -8.66
CA HIS A 151 -10.40 -11.85 -9.72
C HIS A 151 -10.05 -13.35 -9.62
N ASN A 152 -10.32 -14.03 -8.50
CA ASN A 152 -9.95 -15.44 -8.29
C ASN A 152 -8.46 -15.76 -8.51
N SER A 153 -7.59 -14.78 -8.28
CA SER A 153 -6.14 -14.91 -8.33
C SER A 153 -5.51 -14.33 -7.07
N MET A 154 -4.40 -14.91 -6.63
CA MET A 154 -3.49 -14.31 -5.67
C MET A 154 -2.40 -13.54 -6.44
N VAL A 155 -2.25 -12.27 -6.10
CA VAL A 155 -1.26 -11.37 -6.70
C VAL A 155 -0.21 -11.03 -5.65
N LEU A 156 1.07 -11.19 -5.99
CA LEU A 156 2.20 -10.61 -5.27
C LEU A 156 2.85 -9.52 -6.13
N ILE A 157 3.11 -8.37 -5.53
CA ILE A 157 3.81 -7.25 -6.14
C ILE A 157 5.06 -7.01 -5.32
N GLY A 158 6.22 -6.97 -5.96
CA GLY A 158 7.47 -6.66 -5.30
C GLY A 158 8.45 -5.95 -6.20
N ASN A 159 9.56 -5.52 -5.62
CA ASN A 159 10.66 -4.92 -6.36
C ASN A 159 12.02 -5.39 -5.85
N VAL A 160 13.01 -5.29 -6.73
CA VAL A 160 14.43 -5.20 -6.40
C VAL A 160 14.81 -3.72 -6.41
N ILE A 161 15.44 -3.25 -5.33
CA ILE A 161 15.91 -1.88 -5.21
C ILE A 161 17.33 -1.82 -5.78
N MET A 162 17.47 -1.29 -7.00
CA MET A 162 18.79 -1.13 -7.64
C MET A 162 19.54 0.07 -7.08
N ASP A 163 18.81 1.17 -6.85
CA ASP A 163 19.24 2.38 -6.14
C ASP A 163 18.03 2.99 -5.42
N PHE A 164 18.27 3.92 -4.48
CA PHE A 164 17.19 4.58 -3.74
C PHE A 164 17.56 5.99 -3.29
N ASN A 165 16.82 6.99 -3.79
CA ASN A 165 16.99 8.39 -3.39
C ASN A 165 16.14 8.73 -2.17
N ALA A 166 16.69 8.49 -0.97
CA ALA A 166 16.02 8.77 0.30
C ALA A 166 15.70 10.27 0.51
N GLU A 167 16.48 11.18 -0.09
CA GLU A 167 16.24 12.62 0.03
C GLU A 167 15.01 13.02 -0.79
N GLU A 168 14.90 12.55 -2.03
CA GLU A 168 13.73 12.81 -2.85
C GLU A 168 12.47 12.14 -2.27
N ALA A 169 12.60 10.89 -1.81
CA ALA A 169 11.53 10.19 -1.11
C ALA A 169 11.02 10.94 0.14
N SER A 170 11.91 11.65 0.86
CA SER A 170 11.50 12.45 2.02
C SER A 170 10.74 13.73 1.68
N LYS A 171 10.97 14.29 0.48
CA LYS A 171 10.32 15.54 0.04
C LYS A 171 8.90 15.31 -0.44
N VAL A 172 8.63 14.13 -1.02
CA VAL A 172 7.28 13.79 -1.49
C VAL A 172 6.32 13.47 -0.34
N LEU A 173 6.83 13.13 0.85
CA LEU A 173 6.00 12.82 2.00
C LEU A 173 5.61 14.09 2.75
N ARG A 174 4.35 14.14 3.22
CA ARG A 174 3.88 15.25 4.05
C ARG A 174 4.49 15.15 5.44
N VAL A 175 5.38 16.08 5.76
CA VAL A 175 6.07 16.15 7.05
C VAL A 175 5.89 17.55 7.65
N PRO A 176 5.66 17.70 8.97
CA PRO A 176 5.34 19.00 9.58
C PRO A 176 6.43 20.06 9.46
N ASP A 177 7.71 19.66 9.48
CA ASP A 177 8.83 20.59 9.42
C ASP A 177 10.08 19.99 8.76
N VAL A 178 11.02 20.87 8.41
CA VAL A 178 12.27 20.54 7.71
C VAL A 178 13.18 19.63 8.55
N LYS A 179 13.27 19.83 9.87
CA LYS A 179 14.14 19.01 10.73
C LYS A 179 13.63 17.57 10.81
N LEU A 180 12.31 17.38 10.85
CA LEU A 180 11.68 16.06 10.78
C LEU A 180 11.90 15.42 9.41
N ARG A 181 11.86 16.19 8.32
CA ARG A 181 12.17 15.70 6.98
C ARG A 181 13.61 15.17 6.88
N ASP A 182 14.59 15.91 7.40
CA ASP A 182 15.99 15.47 7.41
C ASP A 182 16.23 14.24 8.28
N LYS A 183 15.50 14.12 9.40
CA LYS A 183 15.51 12.91 10.23
C LYS A 183 14.90 11.73 9.47
N LEU A 184 13.80 11.95 8.75
CA LEU A 184 13.15 10.93 7.94
C LEU A 184 14.09 10.43 6.83
N ALA A 185 14.72 11.33 6.08
CA ALA A 185 15.68 10.99 5.02
C ALA A 185 16.89 10.21 5.55
N ARG A 186 17.41 10.56 6.73
CA ARG A 186 18.48 9.80 7.38
C ARG A 186 18.01 8.41 7.82
N SER A 187 16.85 8.32 8.45
CA SER A 187 16.26 7.05 8.85
C SER A 187 16.08 6.16 7.62
N MET A 188 15.36 6.64 6.58
CA MET A 188 15.67 6.42 5.15
C MET A 188 16.82 5.46 4.83
N LYS A 189 17.99 6.06 4.84
CA LYS A 189 19.29 5.48 4.46
C LYS A 189 19.78 4.40 5.43
N GLU A 190 19.28 4.38 6.66
CA GLU A 190 19.60 3.36 7.66
C GLU A 190 18.74 2.10 7.49
N TRP A 191 17.44 2.22 7.16
CA TRP A 191 16.55 1.06 7.05
C TRP A 191 16.41 0.49 5.64
N VAL A 192 16.68 1.26 4.58
CA VAL A 192 16.67 0.80 3.18
C VAL A 192 18.09 0.62 2.65
N THR A 193 18.30 -0.43 1.87
CA THR A 193 19.51 -0.63 1.09
C THR A 193 19.18 -1.00 -0.35
N SER A 194 20.20 -1.02 -1.21
CA SER A 194 20.07 -1.23 -2.65
C SER A 194 21.26 -2.03 -3.17
N LEU A 195 21.16 -2.55 -4.40
CA LEU A 195 22.30 -3.18 -5.07
C LEU A 195 23.51 -2.22 -5.14
N LYS A 196 23.28 -0.94 -5.44
CA LYS A 196 24.34 0.09 -5.42
C LYS A 196 25.07 0.18 -4.08
N ASN A 197 24.32 0.23 -2.99
CA ASN A 197 24.91 0.41 -1.66
C ASN A 197 25.69 -0.83 -1.20
N GLU A 198 25.23 -2.02 -1.55
CA GLU A 198 25.86 -3.27 -1.13
C GLU A 198 27.01 -3.70 -2.06
N LEU A 199 26.96 -3.36 -3.36
CA LEU A 199 27.95 -3.76 -4.37
C LEU A 199 28.94 -2.65 -4.74
N GLY A 200 28.62 -1.38 -4.46
CA GLY A 200 29.40 -0.22 -4.90
C GLY A 200 29.14 0.20 -6.36
N TYR A 201 28.29 -0.52 -7.10
CA TYR A 201 27.87 -0.21 -8.46
C TYR A 201 26.44 -0.66 -8.69
N ILE A 202 25.79 -0.15 -9.76
CA ILE A 202 24.45 -0.61 -10.17
C ILE A 202 24.64 -1.63 -11.30
N PRO A 203 24.26 -2.92 -11.12
CA PRO A 203 24.29 -3.90 -12.21
C PRO A 203 23.39 -3.49 -13.37
N SER A 204 23.69 -3.98 -14.57
CA SER A 204 22.83 -3.72 -15.74
C SER A 204 21.44 -4.32 -15.52
N ARG A 205 20.41 -3.67 -16.08
CA ARG A 205 19.03 -4.16 -15.93
C ARG A 205 18.82 -5.51 -16.63
N GLU A 206 19.53 -5.75 -17.73
CA GLU A 206 19.56 -7.03 -18.44
C GLU A 206 20.08 -8.16 -17.53
N GLU A 207 21.17 -7.92 -16.81
CA GLU A 207 21.71 -8.88 -15.84
C GLU A 207 20.74 -9.12 -14.69
N VAL A 208 20.14 -8.05 -14.13
CA VAL A 208 19.14 -8.16 -13.06
C VAL A 208 17.95 -9.00 -13.50
N VAL A 209 17.36 -8.71 -14.66
CA VAL A 209 16.22 -9.45 -15.22
C VAL A 209 16.58 -10.91 -15.48
N LYS A 210 17.76 -11.17 -16.04
CA LYS A 210 18.25 -12.54 -16.29
C LYS A 210 18.36 -13.34 -14.99
N LYS A 211 19.03 -12.80 -13.97
CA LYS A 211 19.16 -13.47 -12.66
C LYS A 211 17.82 -13.63 -11.95
N LEU A 212 16.90 -12.66 -12.07
CA LEU A 212 15.54 -12.80 -11.56
C LEU A 212 14.84 -13.97 -12.24
N LYS A 213 14.84 -14.05 -13.58
CA LYS A 213 14.26 -15.17 -14.31
C LYS A 213 14.80 -16.53 -13.82
N GLU A 214 16.12 -16.68 -13.80
CA GLU A 214 16.79 -17.94 -13.37
C GLU A 214 16.43 -18.34 -11.93
N THR A 215 16.31 -17.36 -11.02
CA THR A 215 15.97 -17.63 -9.62
C THR A 215 14.48 -17.93 -9.42
N PHE A 216 13.59 -17.32 -10.22
CA PHE A 216 12.18 -17.66 -10.22
C PHE A 216 11.93 -19.06 -10.78
N GLU A 217 12.54 -19.42 -11.91
CA GLU A 217 12.44 -20.76 -12.50
C GLU A 217 12.92 -21.83 -11.51
N SER A 218 14.09 -21.62 -10.89
CA SER A 218 14.68 -22.62 -9.98
C SER A 218 13.96 -22.73 -8.64
N GLU A 219 13.56 -21.63 -7.99
CA GLU A 219 12.93 -21.69 -6.66
C GLU A 219 11.44 -22.04 -6.72
N LEU A 220 10.74 -21.68 -7.80
CA LEU A 220 9.33 -22.05 -7.98
C LEU A 220 9.16 -23.37 -8.76
N ASN A 221 10.24 -23.94 -9.30
CA ASN A 221 10.24 -25.16 -10.11
C ASN A 221 9.32 -25.06 -11.35
N VAL A 222 9.43 -23.92 -12.05
CA VAL A 222 8.62 -23.56 -13.23
C VAL A 222 9.52 -23.27 -14.44
N ASP A 223 8.94 -23.39 -15.62
CA ASP A 223 9.52 -22.94 -16.89
C ASP A 223 8.87 -21.60 -17.28
N LEU A 224 9.65 -20.51 -17.33
CA LEU A 224 9.14 -19.17 -17.63
C LEU A 224 9.19 -18.90 -19.13
N VAL A 225 8.03 -19.05 -19.77
CA VAL A 225 7.86 -18.89 -21.21
C VAL A 225 7.53 -17.44 -21.54
N GLU A 226 8.42 -16.77 -22.28
CA GLU A 226 8.23 -15.40 -22.75
C GLU A 226 6.92 -15.26 -23.53
N SER A 227 6.20 -14.17 -23.29
CA SER A 227 4.94 -13.86 -23.96
C SER A 227 4.64 -12.37 -23.92
N TYR A 228 3.45 -12.00 -24.38
CA TYR A 228 2.95 -10.64 -24.42
C TYR A 228 1.58 -10.56 -23.75
N LEU A 229 1.16 -9.34 -23.39
CA LEU A 229 -0.22 -9.10 -22.96
C LEU A 229 -1.18 -9.50 -24.09
N THR A 230 -2.24 -10.21 -23.73
CA THR A 230 -3.31 -10.53 -24.70
C THR A 230 -4.09 -9.27 -25.06
N PRO A 231 -4.84 -9.24 -26.18
CA PRO A 231 -5.73 -8.13 -26.49
C PRO A 231 -6.76 -7.84 -25.40
N GLU A 232 -7.26 -8.89 -24.71
CA GLU A 232 -8.19 -8.75 -23.59
C GLU A 232 -7.51 -8.12 -22.37
N GLU A 233 -6.29 -8.54 -22.03
CA GLU A 233 -5.51 -7.95 -20.93
C GLU A 233 -5.12 -6.49 -21.21
N LEU A 234 -4.81 -6.15 -22.47
CA LEU A 234 -4.57 -4.75 -22.87
C LEU A 234 -5.82 -3.89 -22.74
N SER A 235 -6.98 -4.42 -23.15
CA SER A 235 -8.26 -3.74 -22.99
C SER A 235 -8.59 -3.52 -21.51
N GLU A 236 -8.43 -4.55 -20.69
CA GLU A 236 -8.67 -4.48 -19.24
C GLU A 236 -7.71 -3.49 -18.57
N LEU A 237 -6.41 -3.53 -18.93
CA LEU A 237 -5.41 -2.59 -18.43
C LEU A 237 -5.81 -1.15 -18.74
N ASN A 238 -6.32 -0.86 -19.94
CA ASN A 238 -6.78 0.50 -20.26
C ASN A 238 -7.95 0.94 -19.38
N THR A 239 -8.92 0.06 -19.13
CA THR A 239 -10.04 0.32 -18.20
C THR A 239 -9.55 0.58 -16.78
N VAL A 240 -8.66 -0.28 -16.28
CA VAL A 240 -8.03 -0.14 -14.95
C VAL A 240 -7.28 1.18 -14.86
N LYS A 241 -6.45 1.53 -15.84
CA LYS A 241 -5.70 2.80 -15.86
C LYS A 241 -6.64 4.01 -15.86
N GLN A 242 -7.73 3.97 -16.64
CA GLN A 242 -8.71 5.04 -16.67
C GLN A 242 -9.34 5.24 -15.30
N TYR A 243 -9.76 4.16 -14.65
CA TYR A 243 -10.30 4.23 -13.29
C TYR A 243 -9.25 4.69 -12.27
N MET A 244 -8.02 4.18 -12.33
CA MET A 244 -6.95 4.58 -11.42
C MET A 244 -6.52 6.04 -11.55
N SER A 245 -6.68 6.62 -12.74
CA SER A 245 -6.43 8.04 -12.99
C SER A 245 -7.55 8.97 -12.53
N SER A 246 -8.71 8.39 -12.15
CA SER A 246 -9.87 9.15 -11.71
C SER A 246 -9.67 9.79 -10.33
N ARG A 247 -10.39 10.88 -10.07
CA ARG A 247 -10.37 11.52 -8.74
C ARG A 247 -11.01 10.63 -7.70
N GLU A 248 -12.03 9.88 -8.10
CA GLU A 248 -12.76 8.90 -7.32
C GLU A 248 -11.82 7.86 -6.74
N TRP A 249 -10.93 7.31 -7.57
CA TRP A 249 -9.93 6.37 -7.09
C TRP A 249 -8.82 7.06 -6.27
N LEU A 250 -8.27 8.18 -6.75
CA LEU A 250 -7.13 8.81 -6.09
C LEU A 250 -7.49 9.31 -4.68
N TYR A 251 -8.65 9.94 -4.49
CA TYR A 251 -9.05 10.54 -3.21
C TYR A 251 -9.96 9.64 -2.36
N GLY A 252 -10.57 8.62 -2.96
CA GLY A 252 -11.36 7.60 -2.26
C GLY A 252 -12.37 8.21 -1.29
N ASP A 253 -12.32 7.76 -0.04
CA ASP A 253 -13.30 8.10 1.00
C ASP A 253 -13.31 9.58 1.42
N LEU A 254 -12.25 10.33 1.07
CA LEU A 254 -12.20 11.77 1.31
C LEU A 254 -12.94 12.56 0.23
N LEU A 255 -13.24 11.97 -0.93
CA LEU A 255 -14.00 12.64 -1.98
C LEU A 255 -15.40 13.04 -1.47
N GLY A 256 -15.77 14.31 -1.62
CA GLY A 256 -17.00 14.87 -1.05
C GLY A 256 -16.93 15.20 0.44
N LYS A 257 -15.81 14.90 1.11
CA LYS A 257 -15.51 15.23 2.52
C LYS A 257 -14.26 16.13 2.63
N GLU A 258 -13.84 16.79 1.56
CA GLU A 258 -12.62 17.60 1.50
C GLU A 258 -12.65 18.76 2.51
N TYR A 259 -13.85 19.23 2.87
CA TYR A 259 -14.05 20.24 3.91
C TYR A 259 -13.45 19.83 5.26
N LEU A 260 -13.34 18.52 5.54
CA LEU A 260 -12.68 18.00 6.73
C LEU A 260 -11.19 18.31 6.77
N MET A 261 -10.56 18.61 5.64
CA MET A 261 -9.13 18.93 5.53
C MET A 261 -8.84 20.41 5.34
N MET A 262 -9.85 21.26 5.07
CA MET A 262 -9.64 22.68 4.72
C MET A 262 -8.91 23.50 5.79
N ARG A 263 -9.09 23.16 7.07
CA ARG A 263 -8.43 23.84 8.20
C ARG A 263 -7.35 22.97 8.85
N TYR A 264 -7.00 21.84 8.23
CA TYR A 264 -5.98 20.97 8.76
C TYR A 264 -4.60 21.59 8.57
N VAL A 265 -3.86 21.70 9.67
CA VAL A 265 -2.45 22.06 9.67
C VAL A 265 -1.66 20.89 10.25
N PRO A 266 -0.53 20.48 9.62
CA PRO A 266 0.32 19.45 10.19
C PRO A 266 0.66 19.73 11.65
N GLY A 267 0.42 18.74 12.52
CA GLY A 267 0.61 18.85 13.97
C GLY A 267 -0.63 19.34 14.76
N GLN A 268 -1.62 19.96 14.10
CA GLN A 268 -2.89 20.29 14.73
C GLN A 268 -3.76 19.04 14.88
N ARG A 269 -4.32 18.85 16.07
CA ARG A 269 -5.13 17.67 16.40
C ARG A 269 -6.62 17.95 16.52
N VAL A 270 -7.02 19.20 16.80
CA VAL A 270 -8.43 19.60 16.92
C VAL A 270 -8.65 20.94 16.23
N VAL A 271 -9.72 21.05 15.46
CA VAL A 271 -10.23 22.29 14.86
C VAL A 271 -11.62 22.56 15.44
N LYS A 272 -11.80 23.71 16.08
CA LYS A 272 -13.11 24.21 16.49
C LYS A 272 -13.79 24.90 15.32
N ILE A 273 -14.97 24.42 14.92
CA ILE A 273 -15.82 25.08 13.92
C ILE A 273 -16.67 26.14 14.61
N ARG A 274 -17.38 25.74 15.67
CA ARG A 274 -18.15 26.59 16.59
C ARG A 274 -18.32 25.85 17.92
N GLU A 275 -19.01 26.45 18.88
CA GLU A 275 -19.30 25.77 20.15
C GLU A 275 -20.06 24.46 19.90
N GLY A 276 -19.63 23.38 20.54
CA GLY A 276 -20.19 22.04 20.33
C GLY A 276 -19.86 21.39 18.98
N HIS A 277 -19.11 22.02 18.05
CA HIS A 277 -18.82 21.46 16.72
C HIS A 277 -17.32 21.48 16.42
N TYR A 278 -16.73 20.29 16.33
CA TYR A 278 -15.29 20.07 16.28
C TYR A 278 -14.91 19.05 15.20
N ILE A 279 -13.70 19.19 14.66
CA ILE A 279 -13.04 18.16 13.86
C ILE A 279 -11.77 17.74 14.60
N ALA A 280 -11.58 16.44 14.80
CA ALA A 280 -10.41 15.86 15.44
C ALA A 280 -9.60 14.99 14.46
N TYR A 281 -8.28 15.07 14.54
CA TYR A 281 -7.32 14.33 13.72
C TYR A 281 -6.43 13.48 14.64
N VAL A 282 -6.60 12.17 14.58
CA VAL A 282 -5.90 11.24 15.47
C VAL A 282 -5.07 10.28 14.64
N ASP A 283 -3.80 10.11 15.05
CA ASP A 283 -3.00 8.96 14.63
C ASP A 283 -2.92 7.99 15.82
N TYR A 284 -3.33 6.77 15.59
CA TYR A 284 -3.26 5.66 16.54
C TYR A 284 -2.33 4.58 15.96
N ARG A 285 -1.36 4.14 16.76
CA ARG A 285 -0.38 3.12 16.34
C ARG A 285 -0.66 1.82 17.08
N SER A 286 -1.10 0.80 16.34
CA SER A 286 -1.10 -0.60 16.81
C SER A 286 0.07 -1.35 16.14
N SER A 287 -0.21 -2.48 15.48
CA SER A 287 0.72 -3.13 14.55
C SER A 287 0.96 -2.29 13.28
N LYS A 288 -0.03 -1.49 12.89
CA LYS A 288 0.01 -0.51 11.79
C LYS A 288 -0.55 0.83 12.27
N THR A 289 -0.35 1.89 11.49
CA THR A 289 -0.94 3.20 11.74
C THR A 289 -2.38 3.21 11.28
N ILE A 290 -3.28 3.64 12.16
CA ILE A 290 -4.67 3.98 11.88
C ILE A 290 -4.80 5.48 12.13
N ARG A 291 -5.38 6.20 11.18
CA ARG A 291 -5.67 7.63 11.27
C ARG A 291 -7.16 7.84 11.19
N LEU A 292 -7.68 8.66 12.10
CA LEU A 292 -9.07 9.07 12.12
C LEU A 292 -9.17 10.57 11.88
N ILE A 293 -10.07 10.95 10.97
CA ILE A 293 -10.59 12.31 10.87
C ILE A 293 -12.04 12.24 11.33
N VAL A 294 -12.37 12.88 12.44
CA VAL A 294 -13.69 12.76 13.08
C VAL A 294 -14.34 14.12 13.20
N GLU A 295 -15.52 14.29 12.62
CA GLU A 295 -16.38 15.46 12.81
C GLU A 295 -17.45 15.15 13.86
N LEU A 296 -17.51 15.99 14.89
CA LEU A 296 -18.45 15.87 16.01
C LEU A 296 -19.31 17.12 16.13
N GLU A 297 -20.61 16.94 16.30
CA GLU A 297 -21.56 18.01 16.66
C GLU A 297 -22.39 17.58 17.87
N GLY A 298 -22.27 18.30 18.98
CA GLY A 298 -22.89 17.94 20.26
C GLY A 298 -22.47 16.56 20.78
N GLY A 299 -21.23 16.15 20.54
CA GLY A 299 -20.72 14.80 20.90
C GLY A 299 -21.15 13.67 19.96
N ARG A 300 -22.01 13.95 18.97
CA ARG A 300 -22.47 12.98 17.97
C ARG A 300 -21.55 12.94 16.76
N LEU A 301 -21.22 11.74 16.28
CA LEU A 301 -20.44 11.52 15.06
C LEU A 301 -21.22 11.99 13.83
N ARG A 302 -20.84 13.15 13.29
CA ARG A 302 -21.41 13.69 12.05
C ARG A 302 -20.71 13.10 10.84
N ASN A 303 -19.40 12.91 10.93
CA ASN A 303 -18.61 12.29 9.89
C ASN A 303 -17.38 11.61 10.49
N ILE A 304 -16.86 10.60 9.81
CA ILE A 304 -15.61 9.96 10.12
C ILE A 304 -14.94 9.49 8.84
N VAL A 305 -13.61 9.60 8.80
CA VAL A 305 -12.75 8.96 7.79
C VAL A 305 -11.74 8.10 8.55
N ILE A 306 -11.75 6.81 8.28
CA ILE A 306 -10.80 5.82 8.80
C ILE A 306 -9.79 5.57 7.69
N SER A 307 -8.50 5.72 7.99
CA SER A 307 -7.43 5.51 7.00
C SER A 307 -6.16 4.97 7.63
N GLY A 308 -5.21 4.49 6.84
CA GLY A 308 -3.93 4.00 7.38
C GLY A 308 -3.11 3.12 6.45
N ASP A 309 -1.99 2.61 6.95
CA ASP A 309 -1.05 1.74 6.22
C ASP A 309 -1.33 0.23 6.43
N PHE A 310 -2.51 -0.09 6.97
CA PHE A 310 -3.05 -1.46 7.08
C PHE A 310 -3.65 -1.94 5.75
N PHE A 311 -4.27 -3.13 5.77
CA PHE A 311 -5.01 -3.68 4.63
C PHE A 311 -6.35 -4.27 5.09
N ILE A 312 -7.41 -3.99 4.34
CA ILE A 312 -8.75 -4.55 4.55
C ILE A 312 -9.41 -4.87 3.19
N GLN A 313 -10.10 -6.00 3.12
CA GLN A 313 -10.80 -6.45 1.92
C GLN A 313 -12.24 -6.84 2.27
N PRO A 314 -13.24 -6.38 1.48
CA PRO A 314 -13.16 -5.53 0.28
C PRO A 314 -12.58 -4.13 0.52
N THR A 315 -12.09 -3.46 -0.53
CA THR A 315 -11.47 -2.13 -0.40
C THR A 315 -12.46 -1.07 0.08
N ASN A 316 -13.76 -1.26 -0.16
CA ASN A 316 -14.84 -0.40 0.32
C ASN A 316 -15.36 -0.78 1.73
N SER A 317 -14.67 -1.64 2.48
CA SER A 317 -15.09 -1.98 3.86
C SER A 317 -15.07 -0.77 4.81
N LEU A 318 -14.11 0.16 4.67
CA LEU A 318 -14.02 1.32 5.57
C LEU A 318 -15.23 2.26 5.44
N PRO A 319 -15.66 2.68 4.23
CA PRO A 319 -16.90 3.44 4.06
C PRO A 319 -18.13 2.81 4.68
N ILE A 320 -18.23 1.47 4.62
CA ILE A 320 -19.34 0.74 5.22
C ILE A 320 -19.29 0.86 6.74
N ILE A 321 -18.11 0.64 7.34
CA ILE A 321 -17.91 0.79 8.80
C ILE A 321 -18.20 2.22 9.25
N GLU A 322 -17.66 3.22 8.54
CA GLU A 322 -17.90 4.64 8.82
C GLU A 322 -19.40 4.97 8.83
N LYS A 323 -20.12 4.53 7.79
CA LYS A 323 -21.56 4.79 7.65
C LYS A 323 -22.39 4.17 8.78
N GLU A 324 -22.03 2.99 9.26
CA GLU A 324 -22.77 2.29 10.33
C GLU A 324 -22.60 2.95 11.70
N ILE A 325 -21.51 3.70 11.93
CA ILE A 325 -21.25 4.40 13.20
C ILE A 325 -21.60 5.90 13.18
N ILE A 326 -21.72 6.50 11.99
CA ILE A 326 -22.21 7.87 11.86
C ILE A 326 -23.60 7.98 12.48
N GLY A 327 -23.80 9.08 13.21
CA GLY A 327 -25.03 9.35 13.93
C GLY A 327 -25.04 8.87 15.37
N TYR A 328 -24.11 8.03 15.84
CA TYR A 328 -24.03 7.68 17.26
C TYR A 328 -23.33 8.78 18.08
N GLU A 329 -23.70 8.92 19.35
CA GLU A 329 -22.89 9.69 20.29
C GLU A 329 -21.58 8.94 20.55
N LEU A 330 -20.43 9.63 20.48
CA LEU A 330 -19.12 8.97 20.57
C LEU A 330 -18.94 8.23 21.91
N LYS A 331 -19.44 8.80 23.01
CA LYS A 331 -19.44 8.13 24.32
C LYS A 331 -20.29 6.86 24.33
N GLU A 332 -21.52 6.92 23.83
CA GLU A 332 -22.42 5.77 23.73
C GLU A 332 -21.78 4.66 22.89
N LEU A 333 -21.18 5.03 21.76
CA LEU A 333 -20.47 4.10 20.87
C LEU A 333 -19.36 3.34 21.62
N LEU A 334 -18.60 4.03 22.45
CA LEU A 334 -17.48 3.47 23.20
C LEU A 334 -17.92 2.67 24.44
N SER A 335 -19.05 3.04 25.07
CA SER A 335 -19.52 2.41 26.31
C SER A 335 -20.51 1.26 26.07
N SER A 336 -21.65 1.55 25.44
CA SER A 336 -22.81 0.64 25.39
C SER A 336 -23.03 0.02 24.01
N LYS A 337 -22.39 0.56 22.97
CA LYS A 337 -22.47 0.05 21.58
C LYS A 337 -21.12 -0.41 21.03
N ARG A 338 -20.16 -0.74 21.89
CA ARG A 338 -18.81 -1.18 21.49
C ARG A 338 -18.81 -2.39 20.55
N SER A 339 -19.78 -3.30 20.71
CA SER A 339 -19.90 -4.49 19.86
C SER A 339 -20.26 -4.17 18.40
N LEU A 340 -20.87 -3.01 18.13
CA LEU A 340 -21.31 -2.61 16.79
C LEU A 340 -20.16 -2.68 15.77
N ILE A 341 -18.98 -2.17 16.14
CA ILE A 341 -17.81 -2.18 15.26
C ILE A 341 -17.39 -3.63 14.94
N SER A 342 -17.34 -4.49 15.94
CA SER A 342 -17.03 -5.92 15.74
C SER A 342 -18.09 -6.63 14.89
N GLU A 343 -19.37 -6.32 15.08
CA GLU A 343 -20.49 -6.87 14.30
C GLU A 343 -20.44 -6.43 12.82
N VAL A 344 -20.17 -5.15 12.55
CA VAL A 344 -20.00 -4.64 11.18
C VAL A 344 -18.76 -5.26 10.53
N PHE A 345 -17.64 -5.34 11.26
CA PHE A 345 -16.41 -5.96 10.77
C PHE A 345 -16.66 -7.41 10.38
N GLY A 346 -17.31 -8.20 11.24
CA GLY A 346 -17.64 -9.60 10.95
C GLY A 346 -18.63 -9.79 9.79
N ARG A 347 -19.50 -8.81 9.52
CA ARG A 347 -20.47 -8.85 8.40
C ARG A 347 -19.83 -8.56 7.04
N TYR A 348 -18.89 -7.62 6.97
CA TYR A 348 -18.44 -7.05 5.69
C TYR A 348 -16.95 -7.22 5.40
N VAL A 349 -16.14 -7.57 6.38
CA VAL A 349 -14.70 -7.71 6.20
C VAL A 349 -14.36 -9.17 5.99
N PHE A 350 -13.94 -9.50 4.78
CA PHE A 350 -13.52 -10.85 4.43
C PHE A 350 -12.08 -11.12 4.84
N LYS A 351 -11.23 -10.08 4.84
CA LYS A 351 -9.82 -10.19 5.22
C LYS A 351 -9.31 -8.86 5.74
N SER A 352 -8.50 -8.88 6.78
CA SER A 352 -7.74 -7.72 7.24
C SER A 352 -6.33 -8.11 7.68
N SER A 353 -5.42 -7.15 7.65
CA SER A 353 -4.07 -7.26 8.21
C SER A 353 -3.64 -5.90 8.74
N GLY A 354 -3.17 -5.87 9.99
CA GLY A 354 -2.78 -4.63 10.65
C GLY A 354 -3.94 -3.78 11.21
N ILE A 355 -5.17 -4.29 11.16
CA ILE A 355 -6.36 -3.64 11.72
C ILE A 355 -7.36 -4.67 12.25
N SER A 356 -7.90 -4.40 13.43
CA SER A 356 -8.97 -5.14 14.07
C SER A 356 -10.09 -4.20 14.54
N PRO A 357 -11.30 -4.72 14.85
CA PRO A 357 -12.37 -3.92 15.44
C PRO A 357 -11.93 -3.17 16.71
N GLU A 358 -11.15 -3.84 17.54
CA GLU A 358 -10.63 -3.30 18.79
C GLU A 358 -9.63 -2.16 18.55
N ASP A 359 -8.83 -2.22 17.47
CA ASP A 359 -7.97 -1.10 17.10
C ASP A 359 -8.77 0.14 16.71
N ILE A 360 -9.91 -0.02 16.03
CA ILE A 360 -10.81 1.10 15.68
C ILE A 360 -11.41 1.71 16.95
N VAL A 361 -11.87 0.87 17.89
CA VAL A 361 -12.37 1.33 19.21
C VAL A 361 -11.30 2.11 19.96
N ASN A 362 -10.07 1.62 19.99
CA ASN A 362 -8.96 2.29 20.67
C ASN A 362 -8.56 3.60 19.98
N ALA A 363 -8.60 3.66 18.65
CA ALA A 363 -8.42 4.91 17.92
C ALA A 363 -9.54 5.92 18.23
N LEU A 364 -10.79 5.48 18.37
CA LEU A 364 -11.92 6.34 18.79
C LEU A 364 -11.78 6.81 20.24
N ASN A 365 -11.32 5.96 21.17
CA ASN A 365 -10.96 6.39 22.53
C ASN A 365 -9.89 7.48 22.50
N LYS A 366 -8.90 7.35 21.60
CA LYS A 366 -7.86 8.36 21.42
C LYS A 366 -8.41 9.70 20.93
N VAL A 367 -9.52 9.72 20.20
CA VAL A 367 -10.25 10.96 19.85
C VAL A 367 -10.77 11.65 21.09
N VAL A 368 -11.39 10.92 22.03
CA VAL A 368 -11.88 11.47 23.30
C VAL A 368 -10.74 12.06 24.12
N GLU A 369 -9.64 11.31 24.28
CA GLU A 369 -8.44 11.81 24.97
C GLU A 369 -7.91 13.10 24.34
N THR A 370 -7.83 13.12 23.01
CA THR A 370 -7.34 14.26 22.25
C THR A 370 -8.23 15.49 22.46
N LEU A 371 -9.55 15.34 22.38
CA LEU A 371 -10.49 16.43 22.65
C LEU A 371 -10.34 16.98 24.07
N ASN A 372 -10.20 16.10 25.06
CA ASN A 372 -9.99 16.50 26.45
C ASN A 372 -8.70 17.32 26.64
N THR A 373 -7.61 16.97 25.94
CA THR A 373 -6.36 17.78 25.99
C THR A 373 -6.51 19.18 25.39
N TYR A 374 -7.54 19.41 24.56
CA TYR A 374 -7.88 20.69 23.98
C TYR A 374 -9.05 21.38 24.73
N GLY A 375 -9.42 20.89 25.92
CA GLY A 375 -10.50 21.46 26.73
C GLY A 375 -11.90 21.23 26.17
N VAL A 376 -12.06 20.27 25.25
CA VAL A 376 -13.35 19.89 24.67
C VAL A 376 -13.85 18.64 25.37
N TYR A 377 -14.87 18.79 26.20
CA TYR A 377 -15.52 17.69 26.91
C TYR A 377 -16.84 17.37 26.23
N ILE A 378 -16.81 16.36 25.37
CA ILE A 378 -18.00 15.66 24.89
C ILE A 378 -18.44 14.67 25.95
#